data_AF-A0A528TE98-F1
#
_entry.id   AF-A0A528TE98-F1
#
_cell.length_a   1.000
_cell.length_b   1.000
_cell.length_c   1.000
_cell.angle_alpha   90.00
_cell.angle_beta   90.00
_cell.angle_gamma   90.00
#
_symmetry.space_group_name_H-M   'P 1'
#
loop_
_entity.id
_entity.type
_entity.pdbx_description
1 polymer ?
#
loop_
_entity_poly.entity_id
_entity_poly.type
_entity_poly.pdbx_seq_one_letter_code
_entity_poly.pdbx_strand_id
1 'polypeptide(L)' 'GYITPLESAGEDATFISRIREDSTVDNGLSMWVVSDNLRKGAALNAVQIAELLVERGLIQPKKKAA' A
#
# COMPACT_ATOMS: atom_id res chain seq x y z
N GLY A 1 18.93 -11.16 4.24
CA GLY A 1 18.33 -11.03 2.90
C GLY A 1 17.36 -9.87 2.88
N TYR A 2 16.77 -9.57 1.72
CA TYR A 2 15.71 -8.58 1.56
C TYR A 2 14.81 -9.04 0.41
N ILE A 3 13.53 -8.68 0.48
CA ILE A 3 12.56 -8.91 -0.58
C ILE A 3 12.91 -8.06 -1.82
N THR A 4 12.87 -8.64 -3.00
CA THR A 4 13.10 -7.94 -4.27
C THR A 4 11.79 -7.55 -4.95
N PRO A 5 11.80 -6.59 -5.90
CA PRO A 5 10.61 -6.28 -6.70
C PRO A 5 10.02 -7.49 -7.40
N LEU A 6 10.88 -8.38 -7.90
CA LEU A 6 10.45 -9.62 -8.56
C LEU A 6 9.70 -10.55 -7.60
N GLU A 7 10.19 -10.71 -6.37
CA GLU A 7 9.53 -11.52 -5.34
C GLU A 7 8.22 -10.89 -4.83
N SER A 8 8.06 -9.57 -4.93
CA SER A 8 6.84 -8.88 -4.53
C SER A 8 5.74 -8.88 -5.59
N ALA A 9 6.07 -9.22 -6.84
CA ALA A 9 5.11 -9.16 -7.95
C ALA A 9 3.99 -10.19 -7.76
N GLY A 10 2.74 -9.74 -7.90
CA GLY A 10 1.57 -10.58 -7.67
C GLY A 10 1.18 -10.77 -6.21
N GLU A 11 1.94 -10.19 -5.27
CA GLU A 11 1.60 -10.19 -3.85
C GLU A 11 0.83 -8.94 -3.46
N ASP A 12 -0.10 -9.10 -2.52
CA ASP A 12 -0.98 -8.01 -2.07
C ASP A 12 -0.34 -7.17 -0.94
N ALA A 13 0.71 -7.70 -0.31
CA ALA A 13 1.39 -7.08 0.82
C ALA A 13 2.40 -6.01 0.39
N THR A 14 2.71 -5.12 1.33
CA THR A 14 3.91 -4.28 1.29
C THR A 14 4.94 -4.88 2.22
N PHE A 15 6.13 -5.14 1.70
CA PHE A 15 7.21 -5.78 2.43
C PHE A 15 8.25 -4.73 2.85
N ILE A 16 8.71 -4.85 4.10
CA ILE A 16 9.74 -3.98 4.67
C ILE A 16 10.94 -4.85 5.05
N SER A 17 12.14 -4.38 4.71
CA SER A 17 13.41 -5.05 4.99
C SER A 17 14.49 -4.02 5.32
N ARG A 18 15.68 -4.48 5.73
CA ARG A 18 16.88 -3.64 5.92
C ARG A 18 16.68 -2.45 6.87
N ILE A 19 15.77 -2.59 7.84
CA ILE A 19 15.50 -1.60 8.89
C ILE A 19 16.78 -1.41 9.71
N ARG A 20 17.25 -0.17 9.80
CA ARG A 20 18.45 0.22 10.55
C ARG A 20 18.44 1.71 10.84
N GLU A 21 19.09 2.12 11.91
CA GLU A 21 19.35 3.54 12.17
C GLU A 21 20.21 4.14 11.06
N ASP A 22 19.91 5.39 10.71
CA ASP A 22 20.70 6.18 9.79
C ASP A 22 21.77 6.95 10.58
N SER A 23 23.04 6.69 10.31
CA SER A 23 24.14 7.31 11.04
C SER A 23 24.42 8.76 10.64
N THR A 24 23.71 9.31 9.65
CA THR A 24 23.95 10.66 9.11
C THR A 24 22.95 11.71 9.60
N VAL A 25 21.81 11.28 10.16
CA VAL A 25 20.72 12.16 10.60
C VAL A 25 20.27 11.74 11.99
N ASP A 26 20.15 12.70 12.91
CA ASP A 26 19.61 12.44 14.24
C ASP A 26 18.16 11.91 14.14
N ASN A 27 17.85 10.84 14.87
CA ASN A 27 16.61 10.05 14.76
C ASN A 27 16.32 9.51 13.35
N GLY A 28 17.35 9.35 12.50
CA GLY A 28 17.19 8.82 11.15
C GLY A 28 16.96 7.30 11.13
N LEU A 29 16.06 6.85 10.25
CA LEU A 29 15.75 5.44 10.04
C LEU A 29 15.79 5.11 8.54
N SER A 30 16.65 4.17 8.18
CA SER A 30 16.80 3.67 6.84
C SER A 30 16.09 2.31 6.69
N MET A 31 15.33 2.12 5.61
CA MET A 31 14.65 0.86 5.31
C MET A 31 14.49 0.62 3.80
N TRP A 32 14.21 -0.63 3.43
CA TRP A 32 13.93 -1.08 2.08
C TRP A 32 12.47 -1.51 1.99
N VAL A 33 11.68 -0.84 1.16
CA VAL A 33 10.23 -1.04 1.05
C VAL A 33 9.87 -1.42 -0.37
N VAL A 34 9.14 -2.52 -0.53
CA VAL A 34 8.79 -3.06 -1.85
C VAL A 34 7.36 -3.61 -1.84
N SER A 35 6.64 -3.41 -2.93
CA SER A 35 5.29 -3.95 -3.16
C SER A 35 4.98 -3.98 -4.66
N ASP A 36 3.99 -4.77 -5.08
CA ASP A 36 3.46 -4.73 -6.44
C ASP A 36 2.79 -3.38 -6.72
N ASN A 37 3.31 -2.65 -7.70
CA ASN A 37 2.85 -1.31 -8.04
C ASN A 37 1.52 -1.27 -8.79
N LEU A 38 1.13 -2.35 -9.48
CA LEU A 38 -0.16 -2.45 -10.17
C LEU A 38 -1.27 -2.94 -9.24
N ARG A 39 -0.93 -3.73 -8.22
CA ARG A 39 -1.87 -4.17 -7.18
C ARG A 39 -1.94 -3.18 -6.03
N LYS A 40 -1.10 -3.36 -5.00
CA LYS A 40 -1.15 -2.53 -3.79
C LYS A 40 -0.83 -1.07 -4.08
N GLY A 41 -0.03 -0.78 -5.11
CA GLY A 41 0.20 0.57 -5.60
C GLY A 41 -0.94 1.20 -6.41
N ALA A 42 -1.92 0.40 -6.87
CA ALA A 42 -3.02 0.90 -7.70
C ALA A 42 -4.33 0.13 -7.48
N ALA A 43 -4.55 -0.99 -8.17
CA ALA A 43 -5.86 -1.64 -8.27
C ALA A 43 -6.39 -2.14 -6.93
N LEU A 44 -5.58 -2.87 -6.16
CA LEU A 44 -5.98 -3.39 -4.85
C LEU A 44 -6.26 -2.26 -3.87
N ASN A 45 -5.44 -1.21 -3.86
CA ASN A 45 -5.67 -0.06 -3.00
C ASN A 45 -6.98 0.68 -3.35
N ALA A 46 -7.31 0.81 -4.64
CA ALA A 46 -8.58 1.38 -5.06
C ALA A 46 -9.78 0.56 -4.57
N VAL A 47 -9.71 -0.77 -4.65
CA VAL A 47 -10.75 -1.67 -4.13
C VAL A 47 -10.86 -1.55 -2.60
N GLN A 48 -9.74 -1.59 -1.88
CA GLN A 48 -9.73 -1.46 -0.42
C GLN A 48 -10.29 -0.11 0.06
N ILE A 49 -10.03 0.97 -0.66
CA ILE A 49 -10.66 2.28 -0.39
C ILE A 49 -12.17 2.18 -0.60
N ALA A 50 -12.64 1.56 -1.70
CA ALA A 50 -14.06 1.40 -1.96
C ALA A 50 -14.76 0.55 -0.89
N GLU A 51 -14.14 -0.55 -0.47
CA GLU A 51 -14.61 -1.40 0.64
C GLU A 51 -14.73 -0.59 1.94
N LEU A 52 -13.71 0.21 2.27
CA LEU A 52 -13.73 1.06 3.46
C LEU A 52 -14.82 2.15 3.39
N LEU A 53 -15.08 2.72 2.21
CA LEU A 53 -16.17 3.69 2.03
C LEU A 53 -17.54 3.05 2.27
N VAL A 54 -17.74 1.80 1.83
CA VAL A 54 -18.97 1.04 2.10
C VAL A 54 -19.09 0.74 3.59
N GLU A 55 -18.04 0.21 4.22
CA GLU A 55 -18.00 -0.12 5.64
C GLU A 55 -18.35 1.09 6.53
N ARG A 56 -17.81 2.26 6.18
CA ARG A 56 -18.05 3.51 6.91
C ARG A 56 -19.34 4.24 6.53
N GLY A 57 -20.11 3.73 5.57
CA GLY A 57 -21.33 4.37 5.07
C GLY A 57 -21.09 5.71 4.36
N LEU A 58 -19.88 5.93 3.84
CA LEU A 58 -19.44 7.18 3.21
C LEU A 58 -19.76 7.26 1.70
N ILE A 59 -20.29 6.18 1.12
CA ILE A 59 -20.74 6.15 -0.27
C ILE A 59 -22.24 5.88 -0.33
N GLN A 60 -22.96 6.71 -1.09
CA GLN A 60 -24.40 6.60 -1.30
C GLN A 60 -24.68 6.47 -2.81
N PRO A 61 -25.69 5.70 -3.23
CA PRO A 61 -26.09 5.64 -4.63
C PRO A 61 -26.49 7.04 -5.12
N LYS A 62 -26.03 7.44 -6.31
CA LYS A 62 -26.59 8.62 -6.96
C LYS A 62 -28.09 8.38 -7.22
N LYS A 63 -28.92 9.36 -6.85
CA LYS A 63 -30.33 9.37 -7.25
C LYS A 63 -30.40 9.25 -8.77
N LYS A 64 -31.23 8.34 -9.28
CA LYS A 64 -31.51 8.24 -10.72
C LYS A 64 -31.99 9.61 -11.20
N ALA A 65 -31.40 10.11 -12.28
CA ALA A 65 -31.96 11.24 -12.99
C ALA A 65 -33.37 10.86 -13.46
N ALA A 66 -34.34 11.73 -13.19
CA ALA A 66 -35.73 11.56 -13.62
C ALA A 66 -35.84 11.63 -15.15
#